data_AF-A0AAV6FHJ9-F1
#
_entry.id   AF-A0AAV6FHJ9-F1
#
_cell.length_a   1.000
_cell.length_b   1.000
_cell.length_c   1.000
_cell.angle_alpha   90.00
_cell.angle_beta   90.00
_cell.angle_gamma   90.00
#
_symmetry.space_group_name_H-M   'P 1'
#
loop_
_entity.id
_entity.type
_entity.pdbx_description
1 polymer ?
#
loop_
_entity_poly.entity_id
_entity_poly.type
_entity_poly.pdbx_seq_one_letter_code
_entity_poly.pdbx_strand_id
1 'polypeptide(L)'
;MSVLPYEKSTAPQTEENMMKLVIIAVILLLSVSGVSAACGRAEYLIGQDCCPMCGPGYYVRKHCTDFTSTTCVPCPSSSYTDEPNGLVLCRSCTVCESSKGLRVKRACSSTSNTLCDPLEGHYCTDPIKDGCRGAVEHTTCSPGQYIKQPGTSSSDSVCSDCVGDSYSDGSFTSCRPHTQCELLGLDVIRYGSASYDTDCAERKNTVAIVGSVVAVIVLICGVLVGLFISHVWKNKTNKPTTQRGADASYLLTTLPHLPTAETWSNQSGLFKSHCL
;
A
#
# COMPACT_ATOMS: atom_id res chain seq x y z
N MET A 1 -18.32 -94.94 -72.24
CA MET A 1 -19.28 -94.02 -71.59
C MET A 1 -18.60 -92.70 -71.29
N SER A 2 -19.26 -91.61 -71.72
CA SER A 2 -19.14 -90.22 -71.26
C SER A 2 -17.77 -89.52 -71.29
N VAL A 3 -17.56 -88.82 -72.41
CA VAL A 3 -16.70 -87.63 -72.55
C VAL A 3 -17.29 -86.50 -71.71
N LEU A 4 -16.49 -85.79 -70.90
CA LEU A 4 -16.83 -84.49 -70.31
C LEU A 4 -16.04 -83.38 -71.00
N PRO A 5 -16.66 -82.21 -71.28
CA PRO A 5 -16.05 -81.17 -72.08
C PRO A 5 -15.18 -80.20 -71.26
N TYR A 6 -14.27 -79.60 -72.01
CA TYR A 6 -13.40 -78.46 -71.72
C TYR A 6 -14.16 -77.24 -71.16
N GLU A 7 -13.72 -76.71 -70.02
CA GLU A 7 -14.16 -75.41 -69.51
C GLU A 7 -12.96 -74.45 -69.44
N LYS A 8 -12.96 -73.47 -70.36
CA LYS A 8 -11.94 -72.41 -70.46
C LYS A 8 -12.36 -71.25 -69.57
N SER A 9 -11.80 -71.18 -68.36
CA SER A 9 -11.97 -70.01 -67.50
C SER A 9 -11.25 -68.81 -68.13
N THR A 10 -12.03 -67.84 -68.57
CA THR A 10 -11.55 -66.60 -69.20
C THR A 10 -11.63 -65.51 -68.15
N ALA A 11 -10.54 -65.25 -67.43
CA ALA A 11 -10.41 -64.03 -66.62
C ALA A 11 -8.94 -63.70 -66.29
N PRO A 12 -8.29 -62.84 -67.10
CA PRO A 12 -7.21 -62.01 -66.59
C PRO A 12 -7.33 -60.52 -66.98
N GLN A 13 -8.52 -60.03 -67.38
CA GLN A 13 -8.69 -58.62 -67.82
C GLN A 13 -9.26 -57.68 -66.74
N THR A 14 -9.93 -58.20 -65.70
CA THR A 14 -10.53 -57.39 -64.63
C THR A 14 -9.50 -56.87 -63.62
N GLU A 15 -8.44 -57.64 -63.35
CA GLU A 15 -7.39 -57.25 -62.39
C GLU A 15 -6.48 -56.14 -62.92
N GLU A 16 -6.09 -56.18 -64.21
CA GLU A 16 -5.29 -55.10 -64.82
C GLU A 16 -6.04 -53.77 -64.86
N ASN A 17 -7.34 -53.82 -65.17
CA ASN A 17 -8.17 -52.63 -65.24
C ASN A 17 -8.45 -52.03 -63.86
N MET A 18 -8.61 -52.89 -62.84
CA MET A 18 -8.74 -52.46 -61.45
C MET A 18 -7.46 -51.79 -60.95
N MET A 19 -6.28 -52.37 -61.26
CA MET A 19 -5.00 -51.80 -60.89
C MET A 19 -4.75 -50.44 -61.58
N LYS A 20 -5.13 -50.30 -62.86
CA LYS A 20 -5.07 -49.02 -63.59
C LYS A 20 -5.98 -47.96 -62.98
N LEU A 21 -7.19 -48.32 -62.55
CA LEU A 21 -8.11 -47.39 -61.88
C LEU A 21 -7.58 -46.92 -60.53
N VAL A 22 -6.96 -47.80 -59.75
CA VAL A 22 -6.30 -47.44 -58.48
C VAL A 22 -5.11 -46.51 -58.73
N ILE A 23 -4.28 -46.79 -59.74
CA ILE A 23 -3.15 -45.92 -60.11
C ILE A 23 -3.65 -44.55 -60.56
N ILE A 24 -4.68 -44.48 -61.40
CA ILE A 24 -5.28 -43.21 -61.83
C ILE A 24 -5.87 -42.45 -60.63
N ALA A 25 -6.57 -43.14 -59.72
CA ALA A 25 -7.10 -42.53 -58.51
C ALA A 25 -5.98 -42.00 -57.60
N VAL A 26 -4.87 -42.73 -57.43
CA VAL A 26 -3.70 -42.29 -56.67
C VAL A 26 -3.01 -41.10 -57.34
N ILE A 27 -2.84 -41.10 -58.67
CA ILE A 27 -2.29 -39.95 -59.41
C ILE A 27 -3.20 -38.73 -59.27
N LEU A 28 -4.52 -38.91 -59.37
CA LEU A 28 -5.49 -37.84 -59.14
C LEU A 28 -5.39 -37.32 -57.70
N LEU A 29 -5.33 -38.20 -56.69
CA LEU A 29 -5.14 -37.80 -55.28
C LEU A 29 -3.81 -37.06 -55.05
N LEU A 30 -2.71 -37.46 -55.72
CA LEU A 30 -1.41 -36.79 -55.66
C LEU A 30 -1.38 -35.47 -56.45
N SER A 31 -2.19 -35.31 -57.48
CA SER A 31 -2.36 -34.03 -58.21
C SER A 31 -3.29 -33.05 -57.48
N VAL A 32 -4.16 -33.56 -56.61
CA VAL A 32 -5.07 -32.78 -55.74
C VAL A 32 -4.36 -32.33 -54.45
N SER A 33 -3.13 -32.79 -54.17
CA SER A 33 -2.15 -31.97 -53.46
C SER A 33 -1.76 -30.78 -54.33
N GLY A 34 -2.73 -29.88 -54.56
CA GLY A 34 -2.46 -28.53 -54.97
C GLY A 34 -1.37 -28.03 -54.04
N VAL A 35 -0.23 -27.69 -54.65
CA VAL A 35 0.81 -26.92 -54.00
C VAL A 35 0.09 -25.66 -53.52
N SER A 36 -0.32 -25.65 -52.25
CA SER A 36 -0.59 -24.39 -51.57
C SER A 36 0.65 -23.56 -51.85
N ALA A 37 0.49 -22.34 -52.39
CA ALA A 37 1.59 -21.42 -52.62
C ALA A 37 2.19 -21.06 -51.25
N ALA A 38 2.96 -21.99 -50.70
CA ALA A 38 3.74 -21.81 -49.51
C ALA A 38 4.90 -20.95 -49.96
N CYS A 39 4.75 -19.65 -49.72
CA CYS A 39 5.82 -18.70 -49.93
C CYS A 39 7.08 -19.13 -49.17
N GLY A 40 8.24 -18.69 -49.65
CA GLY A 40 9.51 -18.98 -48.99
C GLY A 40 9.54 -18.48 -47.53
N ARG A 41 10.53 -18.95 -46.76
CA ARG A 41 10.66 -18.61 -45.32
C ARG A 41 10.74 -17.11 -45.01
N ALA A 42 11.11 -16.28 -45.99
CA ALA A 42 11.24 -14.82 -45.88
C ALA A 42 10.22 -14.08 -46.77
N GLU A 43 9.13 -14.75 -47.14
CA GLU A 43 8.10 -14.21 -48.03
C GLU A 43 6.72 -14.38 -47.41
N TYR A 44 5.84 -13.40 -47.65
CA TYR A 44 4.44 -13.45 -47.25
C TYR A 44 3.54 -13.50 -48.49
N LEU A 45 2.40 -14.17 -48.34
CA LEU A 45 1.41 -14.27 -49.41
C LEU A 45 0.53 -13.02 -49.45
N ILE A 46 0.38 -12.42 -50.63
CA ILE A 46 -0.60 -11.37 -50.90
C ILE A 46 -1.36 -11.73 -52.18
N GLY A 47 -2.65 -12.04 -52.05
CA GLY A 47 -3.40 -12.61 -53.17
C GLY A 47 -2.85 -13.98 -53.56
N GLN A 48 -2.22 -14.07 -54.74
CA GLN A 48 -1.57 -15.28 -55.25
C GLN A 48 -0.04 -15.13 -55.37
N ASP A 49 0.50 -13.98 -55.01
CA ASP A 49 1.92 -13.66 -55.18
C ASP A 49 2.67 -13.74 -53.84
N CYS A 50 3.91 -14.21 -53.92
CA CYS A 50 4.82 -14.25 -52.78
C CYS A 50 5.73 -13.02 -52.79
N CYS A 51 5.62 -12.22 -51.74
CA CYS A 51 6.37 -10.97 -51.60
C CYS A 51 7.44 -11.10 -50.50
N PRO A 52 8.64 -10.53 -50.69
CA PRO A 52 9.66 -10.46 -49.63
C PRO A 52 9.14 -9.72 -48.39
N MET A 53 9.37 -10.28 -47.20
CA MET A 53 8.97 -9.68 -45.93
C MET A 53 9.80 -8.44 -45.57
N CYS A 54 9.23 -7.56 -44.76
CA CYS A 54 9.95 -6.52 -44.05
C CYS A 54 10.65 -7.09 -42.82
N GLY A 55 11.86 -6.62 -42.52
CA GLY A 55 12.57 -7.00 -41.30
C GLY A 55 11.92 -6.44 -40.02
N PRO A 56 12.34 -6.91 -38.84
CA PRO A 56 11.93 -6.35 -37.56
C PRO A 56 12.15 -4.83 -37.51
N GLY A 57 11.22 -4.10 -36.91
CA GLY A 57 11.23 -2.63 -36.87
C GLY A 57 10.71 -1.94 -38.12
N TYR A 58 10.26 -2.70 -39.11
CA TYR A 58 9.66 -2.19 -40.33
C TYR A 58 8.31 -2.85 -40.62
N TYR A 59 7.47 -2.14 -41.36
CA TYR A 59 6.18 -2.61 -41.88
C TYR A 59 6.05 -2.29 -43.37
N VAL A 60 5.09 -2.94 -44.03
CA VAL A 60 4.80 -2.81 -45.45
C VAL A 60 4.06 -1.50 -45.72
N ARG A 61 4.71 -0.57 -46.42
CA ARG A 61 4.06 0.64 -46.97
C ARG A 61 3.41 0.35 -48.32
N LYS A 62 4.05 -0.48 -49.15
CA LYS A 62 3.56 -0.89 -50.46
C LYS A 62 3.94 -2.35 -50.69
N HIS A 63 2.95 -3.17 -51.05
CA HIS A 63 3.18 -4.56 -51.43
C HIS A 63 4.06 -4.66 -52.68
N CYS A 64 4.70 -5.81 -52.86
CA CYS A 64 5.42 -6.10 -54.08
C CYS A 64 4.46 -6.18 -55.28
N THR A 65 5.01 -6.08 -56.48
CA THR A 65 4.36 -6.40 -57.75
C THR A 65 5.30 -7.31 -58.54
N ASP A 66 4.86 -7.81 -59.69
CA ASP A 66 5.68 -8.62 -60.61
C ASP A 66 7.06 -8.01 -60.93
N PHE A 67 7.17 -6.68 -60.84
CA PHE A 67 8.36 -5.93 -61.21
C PHE A 67 8.99 -5.13 -60.06
N THR A 68 8.37 -5.09 -58.87
CA THR A 68 8.86 -4.27 -57.75
C THR A 68 8.83 -5.05 -56.44
N SER A 69 9.88 -4.94 -55.64
CA SER A 69 9.93 -5.57 -54.32
C SER A 69 9.04 -4.83 -53.29
N THR A 70 8.76 -5.48 -52.17
CA THR A 70 8.04 -4.88 -51.04
C THR A 70 8.75 -3.61 -50.57
N THR A 71 7.98 -2.52 -50.42
CA THR A 71 8.50 -1.29 -49.83
C THR A 71 8.26 -1.27 -48.34
N CYS A 72 9.35 -1.32 -47.57
CA CYS A 72 9.33 -1.32 -46.11
C CYS A 72 9.65 0.06 -45.54
N VAL A 73 8.98 0.47 -44.47
CA VAL A 73 9.25 1.73 -43.75
C VAL A 73 9.29 1.47 -42.24
N PRO A 74 10.06 2.26 -41.48
CA PRO A 74 10.25 2.00 -40.06
C PRO A 74 8.96 2.19 -39.27
N CYS A 75 8.82 1.43 -38.19
CA CYS A 75 7.73 1.59 -37.25
C CYS A 75 7.75 2.99 -36.64
N PRO A 76 6.60 3.69 -36.58
CA PRO A 76 6.50 4.95 -35.86
C PRO A 76 6.71 4.75 -34.35
N SER A 77 6.97 5.84 -33.63
CA SER A 77 7.08 5.83 -32.18
C SER A 77 5.89 5.15 -31.52
N SER A 78 6.14 4.43 -30.42
CA SER A 78 5.12 3.65 -29.70
C SER A 78 4.55 2.45 -30.46
N SER A 79 5.28 1.95 -31.47
CA SER A 79 4.95 0.69 -32.16
C SER A 79 6.20 -0.12 -32.51
N TYR A 80 6.02 -1.42 -32.74
CA TYR A 80 7.12 -2.35 -32.99
C TYR A 80 6.73 -3.53 -33.89
N THR A 81 7.73 -4.19 -34.47
CA THR A 81 7.66 -5.54 -35.04
C THR A 81 8.92 -6.29 -34.66
N ASP A 82 8.78 -7.47 -34.06
CA ASP A 82 9.87 -8.27 -33.49
C ASP A 82 10.38 -9.39 -34.43
N GLU A 83 9.63 -9.67 -35.50
CA GLU A 83 9.93 -10.71 -36.48
C GLU A 83 9.80 -10.19 -37.93
N PRO A 84 10.42 -10.86 -38.92
CA PRO A 84 10.13 -10.62 -40.32
C PRO A 84 8.64 -10.77 -40.61
N ASN A 85 8.06 -9.80 -41.32
CA ASN A 85 6.61 -9.68 -41.42
C ASN A 85 6.14 -9.09 -42.76
N GLY A 86 4.87 -9.35 -43.09
CA GLY A 86 4.13 -8.72 -44.18
C GLY A 86 3.05 -7.74 -43.69
N LEU A 87 3.19 -7.21 -42.47
CA LEU A 87 2.15 -6.39 -41.83
C LEU A 87 2.11 -5.00 -42.47
N VAL A 88 0.90 -4.48 -42.69
CA VAL A 88 0.66 -3.10 -43.14
C VAL A 88 0.66 -2.08 -41.99
N LEU A 89 0.73 -2.56 -40.75
CA LEU A 89 0.80 -1.74 -39.53
C LEU A 89 1.65 -2.44 -38.47
N CYS A 90 2.47 -1.67 -37.75
CA CYS A 90 3.23 -2.17 -36.60
C CYS A 90 2.32 -2.47 -35.41
N ARG A 91 2.77 -3.35 -34.50
CA ARG A 91 2.05 -3.65 -33.25
C ARG A 91 2.24 -2.49 -32.29
N SER A 92 1.19 -2.07 -31.59
CA SER A 92 1.31 -1.06 -30.53
C SER A 92 2.11 -1.57 -29.35
N CYS A 93 2.95 -0.73 -28.78
CA CYS A 93 3.69 -1.07 -27.57
C CYS A 93 2.74 -1.21 -26.36
N THR A 94 3.03 -2.15 -25.47
CA THR A 94 2.36 -2.27 -24.17
C THR A 94 2.63 -1.03 -23.33
N VAL A 95 1.62 -0.54 -22.63
CA VAL A 95 1.75 0.54 -21.64
C VAL A 95 1.75 -0.10 -20.26
N CYS A 96 2.79 0.17 -19.46
CA CYS A 96 2.85 -0.28 -18.07
C CYS A 96 2.11 0.72 -17.19
N GLU A 97 0.87 0.40 -16.85
CA GLU A 97 0.02 1.26 -16.02
C GLU A 97 0.34 1.12 -14.54
N SER A 98 0.71 2.23 -13.88
CA SER A 98 0.95 2.25 -12.43
C SER A 98 -0.32 1.94 -11.62
N SER A 99 -1.51 2.24 -12.15
CA SER A 99 -2.80 1.84 -11.56
C SER A 99 -3.02 0.34 -11.50
N LYS A 100 -2.27 -0.45 -12.28
CA LYS A 100 -2.27 -1.92 -12.28
C LYS A 100 -1.06 -2.49 -11.54
N GLY A 101 -0.39 -1.67 -10.73
CA GLY A 101 0.80 -2.09 -9.99
C GLY A 101 2.04 -2.29 -10.86
N LEU A 102 2.13 -1.70 -12.06
CA LEU A 102 3.21 -1.98 -13.03
C LEU A 102 4.13 -0.78 -13.26
N ARG A 103 5.39 -1.08 -13.60
CA ARG A 103 6.41 -0.15 -14.08
C ARG A 103 7.11 -0.67 -15.32
N VAL A 104 7.72 0.23 -16.08
CA VAL A 104 8.53 -0.14 -17.26
C VAL A 104 9.84 -0.78 -16.80
N LYS A 105 10.05 -2.04 -17.17
CA LYS A 105 11.32 -2.76 -17.02
C LYS A 105 12.26 -2.47 -18.18
N ARG A 106 11.70 -2.53 -19.39
CA ARG A 106 12.39 -2.23 -20.65
C ARG A 106 11.47 -1.40 -21.53
N ALA A 107 11.97 -0.26 -21.98
CA ALA A 107 11.23 0.62 -22.88
C ALA A 107 10.99 -0.06 -24.24
N CYS A 108 9.94 0.36 -24.93
CA CYS A 108 9.67 -0.09 -26.29
C CYS A 108 10.75 0.41 -27.27
N SER A 109 11.05 -0.40 -28.28
CA SER A 109 11.83 0.00 -29.46
C SER A 109 11.07 -0.39 -30.73
N SER A 110 11.53 0.04 -31.90
CA SER A 110 10.92 -0.41 -33.16
C SER A 110 10.96 -1.94 -33.31
N THR A 111 11.92 -2.63 -32.70
CA THR A 111 12.11 -4.08 -32.82
C THR A 111 11.63 -4.88 -31.60
N SER A 112 11.14 -4.24 -30.54
CA SER A 112 10.77 -4.94 -29.32
C SER A 112 9.68 -4.22 -28.53
N ASN A 113 8.75 -4.99 -27.97
CA ASN A 113 7.71 -4.46 -27.11
C ASN A 113 8.28 -3.90 -25.80
N THR A 114 7.52 -3.00 -25.16
CA THR A 114 7.69 -2.67 -23.74
C THR A 114 7.58 -3.93 -22.90
N LEU A 115 8.49 -4.09 -21.95
CA LEU A 115 8.42 -5.13 -20.93
C LEU A 115 8.09 -4.46 -19.60
N CYS A 116 7.05 -4.95 -18.93
CA CYS A 116 6.61 -4.43 -17.64
C CYS A 116 7.07 -5.33 -16.49
N ASP A 117 7.22 -4.74 -15.31
CA ASP A 117 7.50 -5.42 -14.04
C ASP A 117 6.56 -4.87 -12.96
N PRO A 118 6.34 -5.57 -11.84
CA PRO A 118 5.64 -5.01 -10.70
C PRO A 118 6.34 -3.76 -10.15
N LEU A 119 5.54 -2.82 -9.64
CA LEU A 119 5.99 -1.72 -8.81
C LEU A 119 6.60 -2.24 -7.50
N GLU A 120 7.32 -1.37 -6.81
CA GLU A 120 7.77 -1.69 -5.46
C GLU A 120 6.56 -1.85 -4.54
N GLY A 121 6.66 -2.80 -3.60
CA GLY A 121 5.53 -3.18 -2.77
C GLY A 121 4.43 -3.94 -3.51
N HIS A 122 4.67 -4.44 -4.73
CA HIS A 122 3.71 -5.25 -5.49
C HIS A 122 4.32 -6.58 -5.92
N TYR A 123 3.48 -7.59 -6.12
CA TYR A 123 3.85 -8.88 -6.71
C TYR A 123 3.04 -9.19 -7.98
N CYS A 124 3.64 -9.95 -8.88
CA CYS A 124 3.04 -10.30 -10.14
C CYS A 124 1.93 -11.36 -9.99
N THR A 125 0.80 -11.13 -10.65
CA THR A 125 -0.34 -12.07 -10.70
C THR A 125 -0.56 -12.66 -12.09
N ASP A 126 -0.09 -11.98 -13.15
CA ASP A 126 -0.09 -12.48 -14.54
C ASP A 126 1.35 -12.47 -15.10
N PRO A 127 2.17 -13.50 -14.77
CA PRO A 127 3.56 -13.57 -15.19
C PRO A 127 3.68 -13.91 -16.68
N ILE A 128 4.57 -13.21 -17.37
CA ILE A 128 4.99 -13.51 -18.74
C ILE A 128 6.50 -13.76 -18.78
N LYS A 129 7.01 -14.22 -19.92
CA LYS A 129 8.45 -14.35 -20.12
C LYS A 129 9.14 -13.02 -19.81
N ASP A 130 10.00 -13.04 -18.79
CA ASP A 130 10.83 -11.92 -18.33
C ASP A 130 10.06 -10.68 -17.82
N GLY A 131 8.74 -10.75 -17.61
CA GLY A 131 7.94 -9.60 -17.17
C GLY A 131 6.58 -9.96 -16.55
N CYS A 132 5.73 -8.95 -16.40
CA CYS A 132 4.43 -9.07 -15.74
C CYS A 132 3.35 -8.23 -16.45
N ARG A 133 2.14 -8.78 -16.61
CA ARG A 133 0.99 -8.07 -17.22
C ARG A 133 0.00 -7.51 -16.21
N GLY A 134 0.07 -7.94 -14.95
CA GLY A 134 -0.77 -7.44 -13.87
C GLY A 134 -0.16 -7.75 -12.52
N ALA A 135 -0.17 -6.76 -11.63
CA ALA A 135 0.41 -6.89 -10.30
C ALA A 135 -0.56 -6.34 -9.25
N VAL A 136 -0.41 -6.83 -8.02
CA VAL A 136 -1.21 -6.38 -6.87
C VAL A 136 -0.27 -6.04 -5.72
N GLU A 137 -0.72 -5.16 -4.84
CA GLU A 137 0.06 -4.70 -3.69
C GLU A 137 0.33 -5.86 -2.72
N HIS A 138 1.48 -5.81 -2.05
CA HIS A 138 1.85 -6.74 -1.00
C HIS A 138 0.93 -6.59 0.21
N THR A 139 0.63 -7.71 0.87
CA THR A 139 -0.13 -7.74 2.11
C THR A 139 0.63 -6.97 3.20
N THR A 140 0.01 -5.91 3.72
CA THR A 140 0.54 -5.20 4.90
C THR A 140 0.12 -5.95 6.16
N CYS A 141 1.08 -6.27 7.02
CA CYS A 141 0.79 -6.94 8.29
C CYS A 141 0.11 -5.99 9.25
N SER A 142 -0.90 -6.49 9.97
CA SER A 142 -1.61 -5.70 10.97
C SER A 142 -0.80 -5.58 12.26
N PRO A 143 -1.01 -4.54 13.08
CA PRO A 143 -0.46 -4.50 14.44
C PRO A 143 -0.85 -5.75 15.21
N GLY A 144 0.09 -6.39 15.90
CA GLY A 144 -0.10 -7.75 16.44
C GLY A 144 0.56 -8.82 15.60
N GLN A 145 0.96 -8.51 14.37
CA GLN A 145 1.61 -9.43 13.44
C GLN A 145 2.99 -8.91 13.05
N TYR A 146 3.87 -9.84 12.68
CA TYR A 146 5.17 -9.54 12.10
C TYR A 146 5.27 -10.11 10.68
N ILE A 147 6.16 -9.53 9.89
CA ILE A 147 6.48 -9.96 8.53
C ILE A 147 7.34 -11.23 8.63
N LYS A 148 6.70 -12.39 8.53
CA LYS A 148 7.36 -13.70 8.55
C LYS A 148 8.16 -13.93 7.26
N GLN A 149 7.63 -13.52 6.12
CA GLN A 149 8.32 -13.52 4.84
C GLN A 149 8.05 -12.20 4.13
N PRO A 150 9.09 -11.46 3.71
CA PRO A 150 8.90 -10.25 2.93
C PRO A 150 8.38 -10.58 1.54
N GLY A 151 7.54 -9.70 0.99
CA GLY A 151 7.07 -9.82 -0.38
C GLY A 151 8.21 -9.65 -1.39
N THR A 152 8.06 -10.29 -2.55
CA THR A 152 8.98 -10.16 -3.68
C THR A 152 8.20 -9.77 -4.94
N SER A 153 8.88 -9.54 -6.06
CA SER A 153 8.17 -9.27 -7.33
C SER A 153 7.33 -10.46 -7.81
N SER A 154 7.55 -11.67 -7.29
CA SER A 154 6.82 -12.88 -7.68
C SER A 154 5.95 -13.50 -6.58
N SER A 155 6.03 -12.99 -5.36
CA SER A 155 5.28 -13.54 -4.22
C SER A 155 4.83 -12.45 -3.26
N ASP A 156 3.67 -12.68 -2.65
CA ASP A 156 3.17 -11.80 -1.60
C ASP A 156 4.01 -11.89 -0.31
N SER A 157 3.88 -10.88 0.55
CA SER A 157 4.35 -10.93 1.93
C SER A 157 3.48 -11.87 2.77
N VAL A 158 4.08 -12.51 3.77
CA VAL A 158 3.41 -13.41 4.69
C VAL A 158 3.53 -12.88 6.10
N CYS A 159 2.38 -12.71 6.76
CA CYS A 159 2.27 -12.23 8.13
C CYS A 159 2.08 -13.40 9.11
N SER A 160 2.50 -13.21 10.35
CA SER A 160 2.27 -14.16 11.44
C SER A 160 2.06 -13.42 12.75
N ASP A 161 1.23 -13.97 13.64
CA ASP A 161 0.87 -13.31 14.90
C ASP A 161 2.02 -13.36 15.92
N CYS A 162 2.10 -12.33 16.75
CA CYS A 162 2.93 -12.30 17.94
C CYS A 162 2.30 -13.12 19.08
N VAL A 163 3.14 -13.81 19.83
CA VAL A 163 2.74 -14.67 20.95
C VAL A 163 3.50 -14.33 22.22
N GLY A 164 2.89 -14.61 23.38
CA GLY A 164 3.49 -14.32 24.68
C GLY A 164 3.70 -12.82 24.89
N ASP A 165 4.80 -12.46 25.57
CA ASP A 165 5.14 -11.09 25.93
C ASP A 165 5.93 -10.36 24.82
N SER A 166 5.41 -10.45 23.59
CA SER A 166 6.03 -9.82 22.42
C SER A 166 5.03 -9.06 21.58
N TYR A 167 5.52 -8.05 20.85
CA TYR A 167 4.69 -7.18 20.03
C TYR A 167 5.31 -6.82 18.68
N SER A 168 4.46 -6.38 17.77
CA SER A 168 4.85 -5.70 16.53
C SER A 168 3.77 -4.72 16.11
N ASP A 169 4.19 -3.61 15.53
CA ASP A 169 3.32 -2.62 14.90
C ASP A 169 2.90 -3.02 13.46
N GLY A 170 3.24 -4.22 13.01
CA GLY A 170 3.01 -4.69 11.63
C GLY A 170 4.20 -4.46 10.70
N SER A 171 5.20 -3.66 11.09
CA SER A 171 6.35 -3.33 10.24
C SER A 171 7.59 -4.20 10.50
N PHE A 172 7.62 -4.93 11.62
CA PHE A 172 8.80 -5.68 12.04
C PHE A 172 8.89 -7.04 11.34
N THR A 173 10.12 -7.50 11.08
CA THR A 173 10.38 -8.86 10.56
C THR A 173 10.36 -9.94 11.65
N SER A 174 10.23 -9.54 12.90
CA SER A 174 10.01 -10.42 14.07
C SER A 174 9.36 -9.63 15.20
N CYS A 175 8.62 -10.33 16.07
CA CYS A 175 8.08 -9.72 17.28
C CYS A 175 9.21 -9.33 18.24
N ARG A 176 9.05 -8.18 18.88
CA ARG A 176 9.99 -7.67 19.88
C ARG A 176 9.45 -7.95 21.28
N PRO A 177 10.30 -8.29 22.25
CA PRO A 177 9.85 -8.45 23.63
C PRO A 177 9.35 -7.13 24.20
N HIS A 178 8.39 -7.19 25.12
CA HIS A 178 7.93 -6.01 25.84
C HIS A 178 9.02 -5.40 26.73
N THR A 179 9.00 -4.07 26.83
CA THR A 179 9.83 -3.33 27.76
C THR A 179 9.49 -3.71 29.20
N GLN A 180 10.51 -4.11 29.96
CA GLN A 180 10.38 -4.46 31.38
C GLN A 180 10.70 -3.25 32.26
N CYS A 181 9.67 -2.48 32.62
CA CYS A 181 9.82 -1.22 33.37
C CYS A 181 10.52 -1.42 34.73
N GLU A 182 10.31 -2.56 35.39
CA GLU A 182 10.91 -2.88 36.69
C GLU A 182 12.44 -2.91 36.62
N LEU A 183 13.02 -3.43 35.53
CA LEU A 183 14.47 -3.45 35.32
C LEU A 183 15.06 -2.05 35.09
N LEU A 184 14.22 -1.10 34.68
CA LEU A 184 14.59 0.30 34.46
C LEU A 184 14.32 1.17 35.71
N GLY A 185 13.78 0.60 36.79
CA GLY A 185 13.37 1.36 37.98
C GLY A 185 12.18 2.29 37.73
N LEU A 186 11.36 2.00 36.72
CA LEU A 186 10.18 2.77 36.33
C LEU A 186 8.90 2.02 36.70
N ASP A 187 7.80 2.76 36.86
CA ASP A 187 6.48 2.17 37.04
C ASP A 187 5.79 1.99 35.66
N VAL A 188 5.05 0.89 35.52
CA VAL A 188 4.23 0.63 34.33
C VAL A 188 3.03 1.57 34.32
N ILE A 189 2.87 2.37 33.26
CA ILE A 189 1.66 3.19 33.05
C ILE A 189 0.61 2.38 32.28
N ARG A 190 1.05 1.68 31.24
CA ARG A 190 0.19 0.89 30.36
C ARG A 190 0.89 -0.40 30.00
N TYR A 191 0.25 -1.52 30.30
CA TYR A 191 0.72 -2.83 29.85
C TYR A 191 0.69 -2.92 28.33
N GLY A 192 1.77 -3.48 27.76
CA GLY A 192 1.86 -3.78 26.34
C GLY A 192 0.83 -4.83 25.91
N SER A 193 0.64 -4.91 24.59
CA SER A 193 -0.14 -5.96 23.94
C SER A 193 0.62 -6.46 22.71
N ALA A 194 0.11 -7.49 22.03
CA ALA A 194 0.71 -7.95 20.77
C ALA A 194 0.92 -6.81 19.74
N SER A 195 0.16 -5.71 19.82
CA SER A 195 0.21 -4.61 18.87
C SER A 195 1.12 -3.43 19.27
N TYR A 196 1.51 -3.30 20.54
CA TYR A 196 2.27 -2.13 21.03
C TYR A 196 3.01 -2.43 22.33
N ASP A 197 4.10 -1.70 22.59
CA ASP A 197 4.94 -1.92 23.77
C ASP A 197 4.32 -1.47 25.10
N THR A 198 4.89 -1.93 26.20
CA THR A 198 4.63 -1.42 27.55
C THR A 198 5.15 0.00 27.70
N ASP A 199 4.31 0.91 28.19
CA ASP A 199 4.69 2.30 28.49
C ASP A 199 5.15 2.43 29.95
N CYS A 200 6.34 2.99 30.15
CA CYS A 200 6.96 3.21 31.46
C CYS A 200 7.06 4.71 31.80
N ALA A 201 6.95 5.06 33.08
CA ALA A 201 7.34 6.39 33.56
C ALA A 201 7.89 6.38 34.99
N GLU A 202 8.56 7.48 35.34
CA GLU A 202 9.06 7.69 36.69
C GLU A 202 7.91 7.79 37.69
N ARG A 203 8.08 7.07 38.81
CA ARG A 203 7.18 7.18 39.95
C ARG A 203 7.26 8.59 40.53
N LYS A 204 6.25 9.42 40.26
CA LYS A 204 6.09 10.69 40.98
C LYS A 204 5.67 10.38 42.41
N ASN A 205 6.56 10.61 43.37
CA ASN A 205 6.24 10.52 44.80
C ASN A 205 5.34 11.69 45.21
N THR A 206 4.09 11.68 44.77
CA THR A 206 3.08 12.70 45.07
C THR A 206 2.94 12.91 46.56
N VAL A 207 3.13 11.87 47.39
CA VAL A 207 3.13 11.98 48.85
C VAL A 207 4.28 12.84 49.36
N ALA A 208 5.50 12.70 48.80
CA ALA A 208 6.63 13.54 49.17
C ALA A 208 6.45 14.99 48.70
N ILE A 209 5.85 15.18 47.53
CA ILE A 209 5.55 16.51 46.96
C ILE A 209 4.46 17.21 47.77
N VAL A 210 3.36 16.53 48.09
CA VAL A 210 2.28 17.09 48.92
C VAL A 210 2.78 17.32 50.35
N GLY A 211 3.54 16.38 50.91
CA GLY A 211 4.15 16.52 52.24
C GLY A 211 5.08 17.72 52.33
N SER A 212 5.92 17.96 51.32
CA SER A 212 6.81 19.13 51.30
C SER A 212 6.03 20.44 51.15
N VAL A 213 5.00 20.49 50.30
CA VAL A 213 4.14 21.66 50.14
C VAL A 213 3.40 21.99 51.44
N VAL A 214 2.81 21.00 52.10
CA VAL A 214 2.10 21.19 53.38
C VAL A 214 3.07 21.67 54.47
N ALA A 215 4.26 21.06 54.56
CA ALA A 215 5.28 21.49 55.53
C ALA A 215 5.69 22.95 55.33
N VAL A 216 5.90 23.38 54.08
CA VAL A 216 6.23 24.78 53.75
C VAL A 216 5.09 25.73 54.13
N ILE A 217 3.83 25.36 53.86
CA ILE A 217 2.66 26.18 54.24
C ILE A 217 2.58 26.33 55.76
N VAL A 218 2.77 25.26 56.54
CA VAL A 218 2.75 25.31 58.01
C VAL A 218 3.86 26.22 58.55
N LEU A 219 5.07 26.16 57.97
CA LEU A 219 6.17 27.04 58.35
C LEU A 219 5.85 28.52 58.06
N ILE A 220 5.32 28.82 56.88
CA ILE A 220 4.92 30.20 56.51
C ILE A 220 3.84 30.71 57.45
N CYS A 221 2.79 29.92 57.70
CA CYS A 221 1.73 30.28 58.64
C CYS A 221 2.29 30.52 60.06
N GLY A 222 3.21 29.66 60.52
CA GLY A 222 3.88 29.83 61.81
C GLY A 222 4.66 31.13 61.91
N VAL A 223 5.42 31.49 60.88
CA VAL A 223 6.16 32.77 60.82
C VAL A 223 5.21 33.96 60.81
N LEU A 224 4.14 33.94 60.00
CA LEU A 224 3.14 35.02 59.95
C LEU A 224 2.44 35.22 61.30
N VAL A 225 2.06 34.14 61.97
CA VAL A 225 1.48 34.19 63.32
C VAL A 225 2.50 34.75 64.31
N GLY A 226 3.77 34.32 64.24
CA GLY A 226 4.85 34.85 65.08
C GLY A 226 5.10 36.35 64.88
N LEU A 227 5.10 36.83 63.63
CA LEU A 227 5.20 38.25 63.29
C LEU A 227 3.97 39.04 63.76
N PHE A 228 2.76 38.48 63.62
CA PHE A 228 1.53 39.09 64.11
C PHE A 228 1.53 39.22 65.64
N ILE A 229 1.90 38.17 66.36
CA ILE A 229 2.05 38.21 67.82
C ILE A 229 3.09 39.24 68.23
N SER A 230 4.25 39.27 67.55
CA SER A 230 5.32 40.25 67.80
C SER A 230 4.84 41.69 67.53
N HIS A 231 4.05 41.92 66.48
CA HIS A 231 3.45 43.22 66.18
C HIS A 231 2.44 43.63 67.27
N VAL A 232 1.57 42.72 67.72
CA VAL A 232 0.60 42.97 68.79
C VAL A 232 1.31 43.26 70.12
N TRP A 233 2.39 42.54 70.44
CA TRP A 233 3.20 42.78 71.64
C TRP A 233 3.90 44.15 71.58
N LYS A 234 4.53 44.46 70.45
CA LYS A 234 5.16 45.77 70.21
C LYS A 234 4.15 46.93 70.27
N ASN A 235 2.93 46.70 69.82
CA ASN A 235 1.83 47.67 69.91
C ASN A 235 1.30 47.82 71.35
N LYS A 236 1.28 46.75 72.17
CA LYS A 236 0.94 46.84 73.60
C LYS A 236 2.00 47.57 74.43
N THR A 237 3.28 47.45 74.11
CA THR A 237 4.37 48.17 74.79
C THR A 237 4.43 49.66 74.45
N ASN A 238 3.75 50.09 73.38
CA ASN A 238 3.64 51.50 72.97
C ASN A 238 2.28 52.12 73.36
N LYS A 239 1.73 51.78 74.53
CA LYS A 239 0.65 52.56 75.17
C LYS A 239 1.19 53.34 76.38
N PRO A 240 1.22 54.68 76.36
CA PRO A 240 1.49 55.47 77.56
C PRO A 240 0.29 55.41 78.52
N THR A 241 0.61 55.18 79.80
CA THR A 241 -0.30 55.11 80.95
C THR A 241 -0.92 56.48 81.27
N THR A 242 -2.25 56.58 81.38
CA THR A 242 -2.89 57.67 82.15
C THR A 242 -4.19 57.19 82.82
N GLN A 243 -4.11 57.19 84.15
CA GLN A 243 -5.10 57.33 85.23
C GLN A 243 -6.53 56.81 85.09
N ARG A 244 -6.90 55.90 86.02
CA ARG A 244 -8.27 55.63 86.46
C ARG A 244 -8.46 56.25 87.84
N GLY A 245 -9.26 57.32 87.93
CA GLY A 245 -9.78 57.92 89.15
C GLY A 245 -11.28 58.19 88.95
N ALA A 246 -12.07 57.92 89.98
CA ALA A 246 -13.53 57.87 90.00
C ALA A 246 -14.22 59.21 89.67
N ASP A 247 -15.46 59.17 89.16
CA ASP A 247 -16.65 59.63 89.89
C ASP A 247 -17.92 59.63 89.02
N ALA A 248 -19.04 59.83 89.69
CA ALA A 248 -20.38 59.40 89.33
C ALA A 248 -21.19 60.41 88.49
N SER A 249 -22.15 59.83 87.76
CA SER A 249 -23.55 60.26 87.66
C SER A 249 -23.99 61.37 86.67
N TYR A 250 -25.20 61.09 86.13
CA TYR A 250 -26.22 61.97 85.51
C TYR A 250 -26.28 62.16 83.97
N LEU A 251 -27.31 61.49 83.42
CA LEU A 251 -28.43 61.98 82.58
C LEU A 251 -28.29 62.24 81.06
N LEU A 252 -29.22 61.52 80.39
CA LEU A 252 -30.23 61.95 79.41
C LEU A 252 -29.86 62.23 77.95
N THR A 253 -30.69 61.61 77.09
CA THR A 253 -31.17 62.07 75.76
C THR A 253 -30.13 62.10 74.63
N THR A 254 -30.35 61.62 73.40
CA THR A 254 -31.54 61.49 72.55
C THR A 254 -31.16 60.61 71.33
N LEU A 255 -32.08 59.75 70.88
CA LEU A 255 -32.18 59.31 69.46
C LEU A 255 -32.26 60.56 68.56
N PRO A 256 -31.82 60.57 67.27
CA PRO A 256 -32.42 59.67 66.27
C PRO A 256 -31.65 59.42 64.93
N HIS A 257 -32.28 58.62 64.07
CA HIS A 257 -32.25 58.62 62.59
C HIS A 257 -31.05 58.03 61.79
N LEU A 258 -31.38 56.93 61.08
CA LEU A 258 -31.01 56.53 59.70
C LEU A 258 -31.02 57.72 58.68
N PRO A 259 -30.58 57.63 57.39
CA PRO A 259 -30.22 56.45 56.56
C PRO A 259 -29.05 56.66 55.54
N THR A 260 -28.95 55.71 54.58
CA THR A 260 -28.46 55.79 53.17
C THR A 260 -26.95 55.75 52.92
N ALA A 261 -26.45 54.68 52.26
CA ALA A 261 -26.33 54.44 50.80
C ALA A 261 -25.13 55.21 50.22
N GLU A 262 -24.16 54.55 49.57
CA GLU A 262 -24.09 54.26 48.13
C GLU A 262 -23.15 53.03 47.92
N THR A 263 -23.51 51.92 47.25
CA THR A 263 -23.59 51.67 45.79
C THR A 263 -22.32 52.14 45.04
N TRP A 264 -21.52 51.30 44.39
CA TRP A 264 -21.68 50.60 43.10
C TRP A 264 -20.39 49.75 42.90
N SER A 265 -20.28 48.68 42.12
CA SER A 265 -21.19 47.84 41.35
C SER A 265 -20.31 46.74 40.75
N ASN A 266 -20.73 45.49 40.91
CA ASN A 266 -20.31 44.40 40.04
C ASN A 266 -20.80 44.66 38.61
N GLN A 267 -19.99 44.32 37.62
CA GLN A 267 -20.48 43.94 36.30
C GLN A 267 -20.21 42.45 36.09
N SER A 268 -21.29 41.69 36.16
CA SER A 268 -21.39 40.31 35.66
C SER A 268 -21.52 40.32 34.14
N GLY A 269 -20.70 39.53 33.46
CA GLY A 269 -20.86 39.15 32.06
C GLY A 269 -20.95 37.63 31.95
N LEU A 270 -22.18 37.14 31.85
CA LEU A 270 -22.58 35.79 31.45
C LEU A 270 -22.13 35.51 30.00
N PHE A 271 -21.62 34.32 29.67
CA PHE A 271 -22.19 33.42 28.64
C PHE A 271 -21.34 32.15 28.36
N LYS A 272 -22.07 31.02 28.35
CA LYS A 272 -21.93 29.78 27.56
C LYS A 272 -20.81 28.74 27.82
N SER A 273 -21.29 27.68 28.47
CA SER A 273 -21.16 26.25 28.11
C SER A 273 -20.90 25.91 26.64
N HIS A 274 -20.00 24.95 26.39
CA HIS A 274 -20.22 23.82 25.48
C HIS A 274 -19.25 22.67 25.81
N CYS A 275 -19.82 21.53 26.20
CA CYS A 275 -19.21 20.21 25.99
C CYS A 275 -19.56 19.74 24.57
N LEU A 276 -18.55 19.25 23.85
CA LEU A 276 -18.59 18.18 22.85
C LEU A 276 -17.16 17.66 22.70
#